data_AF-A0A258BHK2-F1
#
_entry.id   AF-A0A258BHK2-F1
#
_cell.length_a   1.000
_cell.length_b   1.000
_cell.length_c   1.000
_cell.angle_alpha   90.00
_cell.angle_beta   90.00
_cell.angle_gamma   90.00
#
_symmetry.space_group_name_H-M   'P 1'
#
loop_
_entity.id
_entity.type
_entity.pdbx_description
1 polymer ?
#
loop_
_entity_poly.entity_id
_entity_poly.type
_entity_poly.pdbx_seq_one_letter_code
_entity_poly.pdbx_strand_id
1 'polypeptide(L)'
;MHERARLLAYLPQERTIAWDLKAIEIVALGCVGLSADVVRQHARAQLEVMGLSNEAETRVFSLSGGQRARVLLARLLASDAKTACLDEPLTALDPAWQRRALAVLKSRAAQGGTIVVSLHDITLAAQFADDLWVMDQGRLVAQGKPEAALSDKVLRQVFNITGTFTEDRYLQLDPQALTEDGA
;
A
#
# COMPACT_ATOMS: atom_id res chain seq x y z
N MET A 1 5.57 18.87 -17.52
CA MET A 1 4.70 18.26 -16.48
C MET A 1 4.38 16.79 -16.78
N HIS A 2 4.08 16.42 -18.03
CA HIS A 2 3.75 15.03 -18.43
C HIS A 2 4.85 13.98 -18.17
N GLU A 3 6.13 14.35 -18.25
CA GLU A 3 7.23 13.39 -18.09
C GLU A 3 7.40 12.90 -16.64
N ARG A 4 7.24 13.78 -15.63
CA ARG A 4 7.33 13.40 -14.21
C ARG A 4 6.14 12.57 -13.73
N ALA A 5 4.95 12.81 -14.27
CA ALA A 5 3.75 12.01 -13.93
C ALA A 5 3.86 10.54 -14.39
N ARG A 6 4.71 10.26 -15.39
CA ARG A 6 5.06 8.90 -15.81
C ARG A 6 6.12 8.24 -14.92
N LEU A 7 6.84 9.01 -14.12
CA LEU A 7 7.94 8.52 -13.30
C LEU A 7 7.45 8.11 -11.91
N LEU A 8 6.59 8.90 -11.27
CA LEU A 8 6.20 8.68 -9.88
C LEU A 8 4.71 8.94 -9.63
N ALA A 9 4.03 7.96 -9.04
CA ALA A 9 2.74 8.12 -8.38
C ALA A 9 2.94 8.13 -6.86
N TYR A 10 2.14 8.92 -6.14
CA TYR A 10 2.23 9.03 -4.68
C TYR A 10 0.84 8.98 -4.05
N LEU A 11 0.70 8.18 -2.99
CA LEU A 11 -0.47 8.15 -2.13
C LEU A 11 -0.06 8.55 -0.70
N PRO A 12 -0.46 9.74 -0.21
CA PRO A 12 -0.16 10.19 1.15
C PRO A 12 -1.02 9.48 2.21
N GLN A 13 -0.53 9.51 3.46
CA GLN A 13 -1.25 9.02 4.64
C GLN A 13 -2.57 9.79 4.84
N GLU A 14 -2.53 11.12 4.73
CA GLU A 14 -3.73 11.97 4.75
C GLU A 14 -4.48 11.93 3.42
N ARG A 15 -5.71 11.41 3.46
CA ARG A 15 -6.51 11.10 2.27
C ARG A 15 -7.66 12.07 2.05
N THR A 16 -7.35 13.36 2.12
CA THR A 16 -8.36 14.42 1.94
C THR A 16 -8.78 14.49 0.48
N ILE A 17 -10.07 14.24 0.22
CA ILE A 17 -10.68 14.46 -1.09
C ILE A 17 -11.44 15.77 -1.02
N ALA A 18 -10.98 16.77 -1.78
CA ALA A 18 -11.52 18.13 -1.72
C ALA A 18 -12.94 18.26 -2.31
N TRP A 19 -13.28 17.43 -3.29
CA TRP A 19 -14.56 17.50 -4.00
C TRP A 19 -15.31 16.18 -3.93
N ASP A 20 -16.63 16.28 -3.78
CA ASP A 20 -17.53 15.14 -3.82
C ASP A 20 -17.76 14.71 -5.29
N LEU A 21 -16.78 14.02 -5.85
CA LEU A 21 -16.84 13.43 -7.19
C LEU A 21 -17.35 12.00 -7.12
N LYS A 22 -17.76 11.44 -8.26
CA LYS A 22 -18.03 10.00 -8.37
C LYS A 22 -16.72 9.22 -8.24
N ALA A 23 -16.79 8.00 -7.71
CA ALA A 23 -15.61 7.14 -7.57
C ALA A 23 -14.85 6.98 -8.91
N ILE A 24 -15.57 6.78 -10.01
CA ILE A 24 -14.98 6.66 -11.35
C ILE A 24 -14.24 7.94 -11.80
N GLU A 25 -14.76 9.11 -11.43
CA GLU A 25 -14.15 10.41 -11.78
C GLU A 25 -12.85 10.60 -11.00
N ILE A 26 -12.79 10.17 -9.74
CA ILE A 26 -11.55 10.19 -8.96
C ILE A 26 -10.51 9.26 -9.56
N VAL A 27 -10.89 8.04 -9.93
CA VAL A 27 -9.95 7.09 -10.56
C VAL A 27 -9.49 7.60 -11.92
N ALA A 28 -10.38 8.24 -12.69
CA ALA A 28 -10.04 8.86 -13.97
C ALA A 28 -8.95 9.94 -13.86
N LEU A 29 -8.81 10.62 -12.71
CA LEU A 29 -7.70 11.57 -12.46
C LEU A 29 -6.32 10.88 -12.46
N GLY A 30 -6.27 9.56 -12.30
CA GLY A 30 -5.05 8.76 -12.42
C GLY A 30 -4.68 8.38 -13.85
N CYS A 31 -5.64 8.43 -14.79
CA CYS A 31 -5.50 7.98 -16.19
C CYS A 31 -4.72 8.96 -17.10
N VAL A 32 -3.67 9.60 -16.59
CA VAL A 32 -2.95 10.67 -17.30
C VAL A 32 -2.36 10.15 -18.61
N GLY A 33 -2.68 10.82 -19.72
CA GLY A 33 -2.13 10.50 -21.05
C GLY A 33 -2.96 9.49 -21.86
N LEU A 34 -4.08 8.98 -21.32
CA LEU A 34 -5.04 8.18 -22.08
C LEU A 34 -6.02 9.08 -22.85
N SER A 35 -6.56 8.57 -23.96
CA SER A 35 -7.64 9.24 -24.69
C SER A 35 -8.94 9.23 -23.88
N ALA A 36 -9.79 10.25 -24.08
CA ALA A 36 -11.05 10.40 -23.35
C ALA A 36 -11.93 9.13 -23.44
N ASP A 37 -11.94 8.47 -24.61
CA ASP A 37 -12.72 7.26 -24.86
C ASP A 37 -12.26 6.06 -24.00
N VAL A 38 -10.97 6.00 -23.65
CA VAL A 38 -10.38 4.88 -22.90
C VAL A 38 -10.39 5.12 -21.39
N VAL A 39 -10.31 6.39 -20.96
CA VAL A 39 -10.21 6.77 -19.53
C VAL A 39 -11.30 6.13 -18.68
N ARG A 40 -12.55 6.17 -19.13
CA ARG A 40 -13.70 5.65 -18.36
C ARG A 40 -13.65 4.12 -18.20
N GLN A 41 -13.27 3.42 -19.27
CA GLN A 41 -13.12 1.97 -19.25
C GLN A 41 -11.97 1.54 -18.33
N HIS A 42 -10.81 2.20 -18.47
CA HIS A 42 -9.65 1.93 -17.62
C HIS A 42 -9.94 2.19 -16.15
N ALA A 43 -10.60 3.31 -15.83
CA ALA A 43 -11.00 3.64 -14.47
C ALA A 43 -11.94 2.60 -13.85
N ARG A 44 -12.91 2.07 -14.63
CA ARG A 44 -13.79 0.98 -14.17
C ARG A 44 -13.02 -0.30 -13.88
N ALA A 45 -12.05 -0.66 -14.73
CA ALA A 45 -11.23 -1.85 -14.50
C ALA A 45 -10.44 -1.74 -13.18
N GLN A 46 -9.91 -0.56 -12.84
CA GLN A 46 -9.19 -0.39 -11.57
C GLN A 46 -10.12 -0.41 -10.35
N LEU A 47 -11.35 0.11 -10.47
CA LEU A 47 -12.37 -0.04 -9.43
C LEU A 47 -12.74 -1.51 -9.22
N GLU A 48 -12.85 -2.29 -10.28
CA GLU A 48 -13.14 -3.72 -10.22
C GLU A 48 -12.03 -4.51 -9.52
N VAL A 49 -10.76 -4.23 -9.85
CA VAL A 49 -9.60 -4.81 -9.14
C VAL A 49 -9.70 -4.57 -7.63
N MET A 50 -10.16 -3.36 -7.27
CA MET A 50 -10.40 -2.93 -5.90
C MET A 50 -11.79 -3.30 -5.34
N GLY A 51 -12.55 -4.16 -6.01
CA GLY A 51 -13.84 -4.67 -5.55
C GLY A 51 -14.89 -3.58 -5.33
N LEU A 52 -14.91 -2.59 -6.22
CA LEU A 52 -15.79 -1.42 -6.20
C LEU A 52 -16.61 -1.29 -7.50
N SER A 53 -16.92 -2.40 -8.15
CA SER A 53 -17.62 -2.41 -9.46
C SER A 53 -18.99 -1.73 -9.41
N ASN A 54 -19.69 -1.84 -8.27
CA ASN A 54 -21.04 -1.29 -8.09
C ASN A 54 -21.01 0.19 -7.65
N GLU A 55 -19.88 0.66 -7.14
CA GLU A 55 -19.68 1.99 -6.57
C GLU A 55 -19.16 3.01 -7.58
N ALA A 56 -18.96 2.62 -8.84
CA ALA A 56 -18.36 3.49 -9.86
C ALA A 56 -19.07 4.84 -10.00
N GLU A 57 -20.41 4.85 -9.95
CA GLU A 57 -21.22 6.07 -10.05
C GLU A 57 -21.57 6.69 -8.68
N THR A 58 -21.14 6.08 -7.58
CA THR A 58 -21.38 6.56 -6.22
C THR A 58 -20.47 7.73 -5.90
N ARG A 59 -21.03 8.75 -5.26
CA ARG A 59 -20.30 9.94 -4.80
C ARG A 59 -19.43 9.59 -3.60
N VAL A 60 -18.19 10.04 -3.60
CA VAL A 60 -17.20 9.57 -2.62
C VAL A 60 -17.52 9.93 -1.18
N PHE A 61 -18.26 11.02 -0.93
CA PHE A 61 -18.67 11.36 0.43
C PHE A 61 -19.74 10.41 0.98
N SER A 62 -20.40 9.62 0.13
CA SER A 62 -21.33 8.55 0.55
C SER A 62 -20.65 7.21 0.81
N LEU A 63 -19.37 7.05 0.45
CA LEU A 63 -18.61 5.81 0.65
C LEU A 63 -18.09 5.68 2.09
N SER A 64 -17.95 4.43 2.56
CA SER A 64 -17.25 4.13 3.82
C SER A 64 -15.76 4.50 3.74
N GLY A 65 -15.09 4.66 4.89
CA GLY A 65 -13.65 4.96 4.93
C GLY A 65 -12.81 3.95 4.14
N GLY A 66 -13.10 2.66 4.28
CA GLY A 66 -12.42 1.60 3.53
C GLY A 66 -12.75 1.59 2.03
N GLN A 67 -13.97 1.94 1.63
CA GLN A 67 -14.29 2.14 0.22
C GLN A 67 -13.54 3.35 -0.37
N ARG A 68 -13.48 4.48 0.34
CA ARG A 68 -12.71 5.66 -0.09
C ARG A 68 -11.22 5.36 -0.24
N ALA A 69 -10.64 4.62 0.72
CA ALA A 69 -9.27 4.13 0.64
C ALA A 69 -9.02 3.32 -0.64
N ARG A 70 -9.92 2.38 -0.95
CA ARG A 70 -9.87 1.55 -2.16
C ARG A 70 -10.04 2.36 -3.44
N VAL A 71 -10.87 3.41 -3.46
CA VAL A 71 -10.96 4.35 -4.61
C VAL A 71 -9.63 5.05 -4.87
N LEU A 72 -8.94 5.51 -3.82
CA LEU A 72 -7.64 6.18 -3.97
C LEU A 72 -6.54 5.22 -4.41
N LEU A 73 -6.56 3.97 -3.93
CA LEU A 73 -5.70 2.91 -4.46
C LEU A 73 -5.99 2.62 -5.93
N ALA A 74 -7.27 2.52 -6.32
CA ALA A 74 -7.65 2.36 -7.73
C ALA A 74 -7.15 3.52 -8.60
N ARG A 75 -7.23 4.76 -8.10
CA ARG A 75 -6.67 5.94 -8.80
C ARG A 75 -5.16 5.83 -9.00
N LEU A 76 -4.41 5.42 -7.96
CA LEU A 76 -2.98 5.17 -8.08
C LEU A 76 -2.71 4.08 -9.13
N LEU A 77 -3.49 3.01 -9.09
CA LEU A 77 -3.35 1.89 -10.03
C LEU A 77 -3.67 2.27 -11.48
N ALA A 78 -4.57 3.22 -11.69
CA ALA A 78 -4.92 3.72 -13.02
C ALA A 78 -3.78 4.47 -13.70
N SER A 79 -2.82 5.00 -12.93
CA SER A 79 -1.63 5.64 -13.46
C SER A 79 -0.66 4.63 -14.08
N ASP A 80 -0.04 5.02 -15.19
CA ASP A 80 1.05 4.29 -15.85
C ASP A 80 2.43 4.62 -15.25
N ALA A 81 2.47 5.15 -14.02
CA ALA A 81 3.72 5.45 -13.34
C ALA A 81 4.56 4.18 -13.12
N LYS A 82 5.83 4.23 -13.52
CA LYS A 82 6.79 3.13 -13.30
C LYS A 82 7.11 2.91 -11.83
N THR A 83 7.06 3.97 -11.02
CA THR A 83 7.28 3.90 -9.58
C THR A 83 6.06 4.45 -8.84
N ALA A 84 5.66 3.79 -7.76
CA ALA A 84 4.66 4.32 -6.84
C ALA A 84 5.15 4.26 -5.39
N CYS A 85 4.97 5.35 -4.67
CA CYS A 85 5.20 5.45 -3.23
C CYS A 85 3.86 5.55 -2.50
N LEU A 86 3.65 4.73 -1.49
CA LEU A 86 2.44 4.70 -0.70
C LEU A 86 2.78 4.83 0.78
N ASP A 87 2.17 5.82 1.42
CA ASP A 87 2.37 6.08 2.84
C ASP A 87 1.15 5.57 3.63
N GLU A 88 1.37 4.49 4.40
CA GLU A 88 0.34 3.74 5.13
C GLU A 88 -0.96 3.50 4.33
N PRO A 89 -0.89 2.88 3.13
CA PRO A 89 -2.05 2.72 2.25
C PRO A 89 -3.17 1.83 2.83
N LEU A 90 -2.88 1.09 3.89
CA LEU A 90 -3.75 0.07 4.46
C LEU A 90 -4.68 0.61 5.55
N THR A 91 -4.47 1.85 6.00
CA THR A 91 -5.31 2.50 7.00
C THR A 91 -6.78 2.53 6.54
N ALA A 92 -7.69 2.20 7.45
CA ALA A 92 -9.14 2.03 7.22
C ALA A 92 -9.58 0.81 6.38
N LEU A 93 -8.67 -0.08 5.98
CA LEU A 93 -9.01 -1.37 5.37
C LEU A 93 -9.14 -2.46 6.42
N ASP A 94 -10.10 -3.37 6.23
CA ASP A 94 -10.18 -4.61 7.02
C ASP A 94 -9.05 -5.59 6.65
N PRO A 95 -8.73 -6.58 7.49
CA PRO A 95 -7.60 -7.48 7.28
C PRO A 95 -7.60 -8.24 5.94
N ALA A 96 -8.79 -8.56 5.40
CA ALA A 96 -8.88 -9.24 4.12
C ALA A 96 -8.50 -8.28 2.97
N TRP A 97 -8.99 -7.04 3.03
CA TRP A 97 -8.66 -6.01 2.07
C TRP A 97 -7.22 -5.52 2.15
N GLN A 98 -6.61 -5.49 3.34
CA GLN A 98 -5.19 -5.19 3.50
C GLN A 98 -4.33 -6.16 2.69
N ARG A 99 -4.53 -7.47 2.88
CA ARG A 99 -3.82 -8.52 2.14
C ARG A 99 -4.08 -8.45 0.64
N ARG A 100 -5.34 -8.23 0.23
CA ARG A 100 -5.69 -8.11 -1.19
C ARG A 100 -5.01 -6.89 -1.85
N ALA A 101 -5.01 -5.74 -1.17
CA ALA A 101 -4.35 -4.55 -1.69
C ALA A 101 -2.84 -4.77 -1.87
N LEU A 102 -2.17 -5.36 -0.89
CA LEU A 102 -0.74 -5.71 -0.99
C LEU A 102 -0.47 -6.73 -2.10
N ALA A 103 -1.32 -7.73 -2.29
CA ALA A 103 -1.19 -8.69 -3.38
C ALA A 103 -1.29 -8.02 -4.76
N VAL A 104 -2.21 -7.06 -4.92
CA VAL A 104 -2.33 -6.28 -6.17
C VAL A 104 -1.09 -5.42 -6.40
N LEU A 105 -0.59 -4.75 -5.37
CA LEU A 105 0.65 -3.95 -5.47
C LEU A 105 1.86 -4.82 -5.82
N LYS A 106 1.98 -6.00 -5.21
CA LYS A 106 3.03 -6.97 -5.52
C LYS A 106 2.95 -7.46 -6.96
N SER A 107 1.74 -7.76 -7.45
CA SER A 107 1.53 -8.13 -8.86
C SER A 107 1.96 -7.01 -9.82
N ARG A 108 1.66 -5.75 -9.49
CA ARG A 108 2.13 -4.60 -10.27
C ARG A 108 3.66 -4.47 -10.26
N ALA A 109 4.32 -4.71 -9.12
CA ALA A 109 5.78 -4.72 -9.06
C ALA A 109 6.37 -5.83 -9.96
N ALA A 110 5.79 -7.04 -9.90
CA ALA A 110 6.22 -8.18 -10.72
C ALA A 110 6.06 -7.94 -12.24
N GLN A 111 5.19 -7.02 -12.65
CA GLN A 111 5.02 -6.59 -14.05
C GLN A 111 6.03 -5.53 -14.50
N GLY A 112 7.06 -5.23 -13.69
CA GLY A 112 8.14 -4.29 -14.01
C GLY A 112 7.97 -2.91 -13.37
N GLY A 113 6.97 -2.73 -12.50
CA GLY A 113 6.85 -1.53 -11.67
C GLY A 113 7.74 -1.58 -10.43
N THR A 114 7.96 -0.43 -9.81
CA THR A 114 8.58 -0.31 -8.48
C THR A 114 7.53 0.20 -7.50
N ILE A 115 7.32 -0.51 -6.40
CA ILE A 115 6.40 -0.11 -5.34
C ILE A 115 7.19 0.08 -4.05
N VAL A 116 7.08 1.26 -3.45
CA VAL A 116 7.59 1.55 -2.10
C VAL A 116 6.40 1.79 -1.19
N VAL A 117 6.31 1.03 -0.11
CA VAL A 117 5.19 1.13 0.85
C VAL A 117 5.73 1.31 2.26
N SER A 118 5.23 2.33 2.95
CA SER A 118 5.37 2.45 4.41
C SER A 118 4.26 1.65 5.10
N LEU A 119 4.63 0.71 5.97
CA LEU A 119 3.72 -0.16 6.71
C LEU A 119 4.10 -0.17 8.19
N HIS A 120 3.08 -0.12 9.07
CA HIS A 120 3.27 -0.32 10.52
C HIS A 120 3.17 -1.79 10.93
N ASP A 121 2.46 -2.61 10.16
CA ASP A 121 2.37 -4.05 10.41
C ASP A 121 3.57 -4.77 9.79
N ILE A 122 4.55 -5.08 10.63
CA ILE A 122 5.77 -5.79 10.25
C ILE A 122 5.52 -7.21 9.72
N THR A 123 4.40 -7.84 10.11
CA THR A 123 4.04 -9.18 9.66
C THR A 123 3.59 -9.14 8.21
N LEU A 124 2.76 -8.16 7.86
CA LEU A 124 2.38 -7.88 6.49
C LEU A 124 3.58 -7.42 5.65
N ALA A 125 4.45 -6.58 6.21
CA ALA A 125 5.67 -6.15 5.54
C ALA A 125 6.56 -7.35 5.20
N ALA A 126 6.83 -8.22 6.16
CA ALA A 126 7.62 -9.43 5.98
C ALA A 126 7.02 -10.40 4.94
N GLN A 127 5.69 -10.51 4.91
CA GLN A 127 4.99 -11.41 4.00
C GLN A 127 5.02 -10.93 2.53
N PHE A 128 4.87 -9.62 2.29
CA PHE A 128 4.65 -9.11 0.94
C PHE A 128 5.87 -8.45 0.31
N ALA A 129 6.76 -7.85 1.11
CA ALA A 129 7.90 -7.12 0.58
C ALA A 129 9.00 -8.05 0.04
N ASP A 130 9.65 -7.63 -1.04
CA ASP A 130 10.84 -8.31 -1.56
C ASP A 130 12.10 -7.85 -0.79
N ASP A 131 12.15 -6.58 -0.41
CA ASP A 131 13.15 -5.96 0.46
C ASP A 131 12.47 -5.05 1.51
N LEU A 132 13.04 -4.99 2.71
CA LEU A 132 12.59 -4.15 3.83
C LEU A 132 13.67 -3.18 4.25
N TRP A 133 13.26 -1.94 4.55
CA TRP A 133 14.08 -0.88 5.10
C TRP A 133 13.50 -0.53 6.47
N VAL A 134 14.26 -0.78 7.53
CA VAL A 134 13.85 -0.49 8.90
C VAL A 134 14.45 0.83 9.31
N MET A 135 13.61 1.76 9.74
CA MET A 135 14.02 3.07 10.23
C MET A 135 13.70 3.22 11.72
N ASP A 136 14.61 3.82 12.47
CA ASP A 136 14.42 4.19 13.87
C ASP A 136 15.03 5.58 14.13
N GLN A 137 14.30 6.45 14.83
CA GLN A 137 14.70 7.84 15.12
C GLN A 137 15.30 8.59 13.91
N GLY A 138 14.69 8.43 12.73
CA GLY A 138 15.12 9.08 11.49
C GLY A 138 16.38 8.48 10.84
N ARG A 139 16.85 7.31 11.28
CA ARG A 139 18.02 6.62 10.71
C ARG A 139 17.64 5.25 10.17
N LEU A 140 18.25 4.85 9.05
CA LEU A 140 18.16 3.49 8.54
C LEU A 140 19.00 2.56 9.43
N VAL A 141 18.35 1.64 10.13
CA VAL A 141 18.99 0.72 11.08
C VAL A 141 19.20 -0.68 10.51
N ALA A 142 18.36 -1.10 9.56
CA ALA A 142 18.52 -2.36 8.84
C ALA A 142 17.93 -2.28 7.43
N GLN A 143 18.50 -3.05 6.50
CA GLN A 143 18.02 -3.17 5.13
C GLN A 143 18.31 -4.57 4.57
N GLY A 144 17.38 -5.11 3.80
CA GLY A 144 17.56 -6.31 2.98
C GLY A 144 16.30 -7.15 2.92
N LYS A 145 16.44 -8.44 2.59
CA LYS A 145 15.33 -9.40 2.65
C LYS A 145 14.69 -9.43 4.04
N PRO A 146 13.39 -9.76 4.14
CA PRO A 146 12.66 -9.77 5.41
C PRO A 146 13.39 -10.42 6.59
N GLU A 147 14.01 -11.59 6.41
CA GLU A 147 14.69 -12.32 7.48
C GLU A 147 15.94 -11.61 7.99
N ALA A 148 16.65 -10.91 7.10
CA ALA A 148 17.84 -10.15 7.46
C ALA A 148 17.47 -8.80 8.09
N ALA A 149 16.50 -8.11 7.49
CA ALA A 149 16.05 -6.80 7.94
C ALA A 149 15.30 -6.86 9.28
N LEU A 150 14.52 -7.92 9.51
CA LEU A 150 13.78 -8.20 10.75
C LEU A 150 14.45 -9.32 11.56
N SER A 151 15.78 -9.25 11.70
CA SER A 151 16.52 -10.15 12.60
C SER A 151 16.05 -10.02 14.06
N ASP A 152 16.27 -11.04 14.88
CA ASP A 152 15.93 -11.01 16.31
C ASP A 152 16.49 -9.78 17.05
N LYS A 153 17.71 -9.35 16.69
CA LYS A 153 18.31 -8.11 17.21
C LYS A 153 17.46 -6.88 16.88
N VAL A 154 17.02 -6.76 15.63
CA VAL A 154 16.21 -5.61 15.17
C VAL A 154 14.83 -5.63 15.82
N LEU A 155 14.17 -6.81 15.88
CA LEU A 155 12.86 -6.97 16.53
C LEU A 155 12.90 -6.49 17.99
N ARG A 156 13.94 -6.86 18.75
CA ARG A 156 14.09 -6.44 20.15
C ARG A 156 14.46 -4.97 20.29
N GLN A 157 15.47 -4.50 19.54
CA GLN A 157 16.03 -3.16 19.76
C GLN A 157 15.18 -2.03 19.18
N VAL A 158 14.44 -2.30 18.09
CA VAL A 158 13.67 -1.27 17.37
C VAL A 158 12.18 -1.38 17.68
N PHE A 159 11.65 -2.60 17.73
CA PHE A 159 10.21 -2.83 17.88
C PHE A 159 9.81 -3.30 19.29
N ASN A 160 10.78 -3.54 20.18
CA ASN A 160 10.56 -4.03 21.55
C ASN A 160 9.74 -5.33 21.63
N ILE A 161 9.95 -6.23 20.66
CA ILE A 161 9.24 -7.51 20.53
C ILE A 161 10.20 -8.64 20.17
N THR A 162 9.73 -9.88 20.29
CA THR A 162 10.42 -11.05 19.76
C THR A 162 9.55 -11.78 18.73
N GLY A 163 10.20 -12.57 17.88
CA GLY A 163 9.52 -13.37 16.87
C GLY A 163 10.49 -14.25 16.10
N THR A 164 9.95 -15.19 15.35
CA THR A 164 10.72 -16.12 14.52
C THR A 164 10.08 -16.25 13.15
N PHE A 165 10.91 -16.53 12.14
CA PHE A 165 10.40 -16.91 10.83
C PHE A 165 10.07 -18.40 10.81
N THR A 166 8.89 -18.75 10.31
CA THR A 166 8.49 -20.14 10.07
C THR A 166 9.22 -20.71 8.85
N GLU A 167 9.10 -22.02 8.61
CA GLU A 167 9.65 -22.67 7.41
C GLU A 167 9.11 -22.06 6.11
N ASP A 168 7.84 -21.64 6.12
CA ASP A 168 7.16 -20.95 5.02
C ASP A 168 7.54 -19.45 4.92
N ARG A 169 8.54 -19.00 5.69
CA ARG A 169 9.05 -17.62 5.73
C ARG A 169 8.01 -16.60 6.20
N TYR A 170 7.04 -17.02 7.02
CA TYR A 170 6.15 -16.10 7.73
C TYR A 170 6.78 -15.66 9.05
N LEU A 171 6.72 -14.36 9.34
CA LEU A 171 7.10 -13.85 10.65
C LEU A 171 5.99 -14.20 11.66
N GLN A 172 6.33 -14.98 12.68
CA GLN A 172 5.47 -15.28 13.81
C GLN A 172 5.97 -14.49 15.02
N LEU A 173 5.17 -13.53 15.47
CA LEU A 173 5.45 -12.75 16.67
C LEU A 173 5.08 -13.54 17.92
N ASP A 174 5.88 -13.40 18.97
CA ASP A 174 5.56 -13.96 20.28
C ASP A 174 4.52 -13.04 20.98
N PRO A 175 3.31 -13.54 21.29
CA PRO A 175 2.25 -12.73 21.88
C PRO A 175 2.54 -12.25 23.32
N GLN A 176 3.55 -12.79 24.01
CA GLN A 176 3.87 -12.45 25.40
C GLN A 176 5.18 -11.68 25.58
N ALA A 177 5.96 -11.50 24.53
CA ALA A 177 7.30 -10.94 24.62
C ALA A 177 7.32 -9.45 24.25
N LEU A 178 6.82 -8.60 25.15
CA LEU A 178 7.39 -7.27 25.27
C LEU A 178 8.77 -7.46 25.89
N THR A 179 9.83 -6.98 25.24
CA THR A 179 11.14 -6.99 25.89
C THR A 179 11.10 -6.07 27.13
N GLU A 180 11.71 -6.52 28.22
CA GLU A 180 11.68 -5.85 29.54
C GLU A 180 12.23 -4.40 29.51
N ASP A 181 12.83 -3.98 28.40
CA ASP A 181 13.42 -2.65 28.18
C ASP A 181 12.42 -1.59 27.65
N GLY A 182 11.14 -1.93 27.50
CA GLY A 182 10.08 -1.00 27.06
C GLY A 182 9.35 -0.31 28.21
N ALA A 183 10.02 0.59 28.93
CA ALA A 183 9.43 1.53 29.89
C ALA A 183 9.90 2.97 29.64
#